data_AF-A0A382MLK6-F1
#
_entry.id   AF-A0A382MLK6-F1
#
_cell.length_a   1.000
_cell.length_b   1.000
_cell.length_c   1.000
_cell.angle_alpha   90.00
_cell.angle_beta   90.00
_cell.angle_gamma   90.00
#
_symmetry.space_group_name_H-M   'P 1'
#
loop_
_entity.id
_entity.type
_entity.pdbx_description
1 polymer ?
#
loop_
_entity_poly.entity_id
_entity_poly.type
_entity_poly.pdbx_seq_one_letter_code
_entity_poly.pdbx_strand_id
1 'polypeptide(L)'
;MIEGFATPEGTTDFARKSLAHNENFRKIQDLILSNVGIGTYLGNPDLETDIQQKNAIKQSILHGVNVIDTAINYRAQKSERTVGRAVSELIGEGKIDRSEIFISTKNGYVTNDADIQEDFMAYIMREFGKTGIVKEGDISAQYNCMTIPFLE
;
A
#
# COMPACT_ATOMS: atom_id res chain seq x y z
N MET A 1 13.48 2.35 -5.67
CA MET A 1 12.81 2.19 -4.36
C MET A 1 12.66 3.59 -3.78
N ILE A 2 11.49 3.96 -3.24
CA ILE A 2 11.34 5.26 -2.57
C ILE A 2 11.86 5.10 -1.14
N GLU A 3 12.94 5.79 -0.80
CA GLU A 3 13.53 5.72 0.53
C GLU A 3 12.84 6.69 1.51
N GLY A 4 12.81 6.32 2.79
CA GLY A 4 12.27 7.14 3.87
C GLY A 4 10.86 6.74 4.35
N PHE A 5 10.39 7.45 5.37
CA PHE A 5 9.13 7.20 6.08
C PHE A 5 8.49 8.53 6.48
N ALA A 6 7.20 8.49 6.84
CA ALA A 6 6.48 9.68 7.31
C ALA A 6 7.10 10.23 8.60
N THR A 7 7.33 11.54 8.68
CA THR A 7 7.94 12.20 9.85
C THR A 7 6.99 13.23 10.46
N PRO A 8 7.14 13.58 11.75
CA PRO A 8 6.40 14.66 12.37
C PRO A 8 6.50 15.98 11.58
N GLU A 9 7.72 16.33 11.15
CA GLU A 9 8.00 17.55 10.39
C GLU A 9 7.34 17.50 9.02
N GLY A 10 7.55 16.42 8.26
CA GLY A 10 6.97 16.25 6.92
C GLY A 10 5.44 16.24 6.95
N THR A 11 4.82 15.49 7.85
CA THR A 11 3.36 15.46 7.94
C THR A 11 2.75 16.79 8.39
N THR A 12 3.45 17.56 9.23
CA THR A 12 3.08 18.94 9.57
C THR A 12 3.16 19.86 8.36
N ASP A 13 4.24 19.76 7.58
CA ASP A 13 4.43 20.53 6.35
C ASP A 13 3.36 20.20 5.30
N PHE A 14 2.98 18.94 5.16
CA PHE A 14 1.88 18.53 4.29
C PHE A 14 0.58 19.24 4.64
N ALA A 15 0.18 19.19 5.92
CA ALA A 15 -1.05 19.84 6.39
C ALA A 15 -1.00 21.35 6.18
N ARG A 16 0.16 21.99 6.43
CA ARG A 16 0.37 23.43 6.24
C ARG A 16 0.29 23.87 4.78
N LYS A 17 0.77 23.04 3.84
CA LYS A 17 0.73 23.31 2.39
C LYS A 17 -0.63 22.97 1.76
N SER A 18 -1.46 22.17 2.44
CA SER A 18 -2.72 21.68 1.91
C SER A 18 -3.76 22.80 1.73
N LEU A 19 -4.60 22.66 0.70
CA LEU A 19 -5.79 23.50 0.51
C LEU A 19 -7.00 23.00 1.31
N ALA A 20 -6.91 21.81 1.91
CA ALA A 20 -7.98 21.27 2.75
C ALA A 20 -8.12 22.09 4.04
N HIS A 21 -9.33 22.10 4.61
CA HIS A 21 -9.58 22.79 5.88
C HIS A 21 -8.71 22.20 7.00
N ASN A 22 -8.20 23.03 7.92
CA ASN A 22 -7.28 22.58 8.97
C ASN A 22 -7.86 21.45 9.85
N GLU A 23 -9.18 21.40 10.04
CA GLU A 23 -9.88 20.34 10.79
C GLU A 23 -9.87 18.97 10.08
N ASN A 24 -9.47 18.94 8.81
CA ASN A 24 -9.19 17.69 8.10
C ASN A 24 -8.01 16.94 8.73
N PHE A 25 -7.11 17.63 9.43
CA PHE A 25 -5.90 17.04 9.97
C PHE A 25 -5.97 16.86 11.49
N ARG A 26 -5.51 15.71 11.96
CA ARG A 26 -5.44 15.38 13.39
C ARG A 26 -4.04 14.92 13.76
N LYS A 27 -3.61 15.27 14.96
CA LYS A 27 -2.42 14.68 15.56
C LYS A 27 -2.74 13.24 15.99
N ILE A 28 -2.08 12.27 15.38
CA ILE A 28 -2.17 10.85 15.71
C ILE A 28 -0.76 10.40 16.05
N GLN A 29 -0.54 10.01 17.31
CA GLN A 29 0.82 9.88 17.86
C GLN A 29 1.61 11.18 17.61
N ASP A 30 2.75 11.11 16.92
CA ASP A 30 3.58 12.26 16.59
C ASP A 30 3.41 12.76 15.14
N LEU A 31 2.45 12.21 14.38
CA LEU A 31 2.19 12.59 13.00
C LEU A 31 0.92 13.45 12.86
N ILE A 32 0.90 14.32 11.87
CA ILE A 32 -0.28 15.10 11.47
C ILE A 32 -0.95 14.44 10.26
N LEU A 33 -2.03 13.70 10.49
CA LEU A 33 -2.66 12.85 9.48
C LEU A 33 -4.04 13.37 9.10
N SER A 34 -4.41 13.20 7.83
CA SER A 34 -5.76 13.45 7.36
C SER A 34 -6.76 12.50 8.06
N ASN A 35 -7.95 13.01 8.36
CA ASN A 35 -9.00 12.27 9.06
C ASN A 35 -9.68 11.20 8.17
N VAL A 36 -9.41 11.26 6.86
CA VAL A 36 -9.74 10.26 5.84
C VAL A 36 -8.43 9.71 5.27
N GLY A 37 -8.42 8.42 4.96
CA GLY A 37 -7.37 7.77 4.18
C GLY A 37 -7.94 7.16 2.89
N ILE A 38 -7.07 6.89 1.93
CA ILE A 38 -7.43 6.14 0.72
C ILE A 38 -7.10 4.65 0.89
N GLY A 39 -8.10 3.79 0.75
CA GLY A 39 -7.93 2.34 0.69
C GLY A 39 -7.78 1.82 -0.74
N THR A 40 -6.95 0.80 -0.95
CA THR A 40 -6.59 0.30 -2.28
C THR A 40 -7.01 -1.15 -2.57
N TYR A 41 -7.95 -1.70 -1.79
CA TYR A 41 -8.28 -3.14 -1.83
C TYR A 41 -8.90 -3.63 -3.15
N LEU A 42 -9.90 -2.93 -3.68
CA LEU A 42 -10.80 -3.46 -4.71
C LEU A 42 -10.36 -3.09 -6.14
N GLY A 43 -10.84 -3.89 -7.09
CA GLY A 43 -10.65 -3.70 -8.54
C GLY A 43 -10.01 -4.91 -9.20
N ASN A 44 -10.15 -5.01 -10.52
CA ASN A 44 -9.53 -6.10 -11.28
C ASN A 44 -7.99 -5.95 -11.27
N PRO A 45 -7.22 -7.04 -11.30
CA PRO A 45 -5.77 -6.98 -11.38
C PRO A 45 -5.28 -6.73 -12.83
N ASP A 46 -5.81 -5.69 -13.48
CA ASP A 46 -5.47 -5.31 -14.86
C ASP A 46 -4.85 -3.90 -14.94
N LEU A 47 -4.28 -3.60 -16.12
CA LEU A 47 -3.60 -2.33 -16.39
C LEU A 47 -4.55 -1.12 -16.35
N GLU A 48 -5.80 -1.30 -16.76
CA GLU A 48 -6.78 -0.21 -16.77
C GLU A 48 -7.09 0.23 -15.33
N THR A 49 -7.35 -0.74 -14.46
CA THR A 49 -7.59 -0.50 -13.03
C THR A 49 -6.34 0.05 -12.34
N ASP A 50 -5.13 -0.40 -12.73
CA ASP A 50 -3.87 0.18 -12.23
C ASP A 50 -3.78 1.69 -12.51
N ILE A 51 -4.17 2.12 -13.72
CA ILE A 51 -4.18 3.54 -14.10
C ILE A 51 -5.22 4.30 -13.28
N GLN A 52 -6.43 3.78 -13.16
CA GLN A 52 -7.52 4.43 -12.41
C GLN A 52 -7.17 4.58 -10.92
N GLN A 53 -6.70 3.50 -10.29
CA GLN A 53 -6.31 3.51 -8.88
C GLN A 53 -5.11 4.45 -8.64
N LYS A 54 -4.09 4.43 -9.52
CA LYS A 54 -2.96 5.38 -9.45
C LYS A 54 -3.46 6.83 -9.46
N ASN A 55 -4.33 7.16 -10.41
CA ASN A 55 -4.86 8.51 -10.55
C ASN A 55 -5.71 8.91 -9.33
N ALA A 56 -6.52 8.01 -8.80
CA ALA A 56 -7.29 8.25 -7.58
C ALA A 56 -6.39 8.51 -6.36
N ILE A 57 -5.29 7.77 -6.20
CA ILE A 57 -4.28 8.01 -5.17
C ILE A 57 -3.66 9.40 -5.34
N LYS A 58 -3.19 9.73 -6.55
CA LYS A 58 -2.59 11.04 -6.82
C LYS A 58 -3.57 12.18 -6.50
N GLN A 59 -4.81 12.08 -6.95
CA GLN A 59 -5.83 13.09 -6.70
C GLN A 59 -6.15 13.21 -5.21
N SER A 60 -6.24 12.10 -4.47
CA SER A 60 -6.49 12.13 -3.03
C SER A 60 -5.38 12.89 -2.28
N ILE A 61 -4.11 12.61 -2.62
CA ILE A 61 -2.96 13.29 -2.03
C ILE A 61 -3.00 14.79 -2.32
N LEU A 62 -3.20 15.17 -3.58
CA LEU A 62 -3.26 16.58 -3.99
C LEU A 62 -4.43 17.35 -3.34
N HIS A 63 -5.45 16.65 -2.84
CA HIS A 63 -6.61 17.23 -2.15
C HIS A 63 -6.57 17.04 -0.63
N GLY A 64 -5.39 16.71 -0.06
CA GLY A 64 -5.16 16.74 1.38
C GLY A 64 -5.32 15.39 2.10
N VAL A 65 -5.23 14.27 1.40
CA VAL A 65 -5.17 12.92 2.01
C VAL A 65 -3.72 12.45 2.07
N ASN A 66 -3.14 12.32 3.27
CA ASN A 66 -1.78 11.78 3.45
C ASN A 66 -1.74 10.39 4.12
N VAL A 67 -2.88 9.71 4.22
CA VAL A 67 -2.99 8.34 4.73
C VAL A 67 -3.36 7.40 3.60
N ILE A 68 -2.51 6.41 3.33
CA ILE A 68 -2.73 5.38 2.32
C ILE A 68 -2.74 4.01 2.99
N ASP A 69 -3.80 3.25 2.76
CA ASP A 69 -3.95 1.87 3.23
C ASP A 69 -3.84 0.90 2.05
N THR A 70 -2.93 -0.07 2.17
CA THR A 70 -2.73 -1.13 1.19
C THR A 70 -2.43 -2.46 1.90
N ALA A 71 -2.25 -3.54 1.13
CA ALA A 71 -1.72 -4.81 1.58
C ALA A 71 -1.14 -5.58 0.39
N ILE A 72 -0.23 -6.52 0.64
CA ILE A 72 0.42 -7.30 -0.43
C ILE A 72 -0.58 -8.13 -1.24
N ASN A 73 -1.65 -8.63 -0.61
CA ASN A 73 -2.69 -9.41 -1.29
C ASN A 73 -3.68 -8.56 -2.10
N TYR A 74 -3.67 -7.23 -1.96
CA TYR A 74 -4.62 -6.38 -2.67
C TYR A 74 -4.32 -6.37 -4.17
N ARG A 75 -5.27 -6.88 -4.95
CA ARG A 75 -5.16 -7.04 -6.41
C ARG A 75 -3.92 -7.86 -6.80
N ALA A 76 -3.61 -8.91 -6.02
CA ALA A 76 -2.47 -9.81 -6.24
C ALA A 76 -1.14 -9.06 -6.47
N GLN A 77 -0.70 -8.33 -5.43
CA GLN A 77 0.49 -7.47 -5.39
C GLN A 77 0.44 -6.19 -6.24
N LYS A 78 -0.57 -5.98 -7.09
CA LYS A 78 -0.64 -4.76 -7.92
C LYS A 78 -0.90 -3.48 -7.14
N SER A 79 -1.62 -3.54 -6.02
CA SER A 79 -2.00 -2.31 -5.30
C SER A 79 -0.80 -1.61 -4.66
N GLU A 80 0.12 -2.36 -4.05
CA GLU A 80 1.37 -1.79 -3.51
C GLU A 80 2.25 -1.18 -4.62
N ARG A 81 2.35 -1.88 -5.77
CA ARG A 81 3.05 -1.36 -6.96
C ARG A 81 2.41 -0.06 -7.46
N THR A 82 1.08 0.01 -7.45
CA THR A 82 0.31 1.18 -7.87
C THR A 82 0.49 2.36 -6.91
N VAL A 83 0.45 2.12 -5.60
CA VAL A 83 0.80 3.12 -4.57
C VAL A 83 2.22 3.65 -4.78
N GLY A 84 3.18 2.74 -4.96
CA GLY A 84 4.57 3.11 -5.23
C GLY A 84 4.73 3.98 -6.46
N ARG A 85 4.04 3.67 -7.57
CA ARG A 85 4.04 4.49 -8.80
C ARG A 85 3.43 5.88 -8.56
N ALA A 86 2.26 5.96 -7.91
CA ALA A 86 1.59 7.22 -7.63
C ALA A 86 2.46 8.16 -6.78
N VAL A 87 3.04 7.64 -5.69
CA VAL A 87 3.90 8.40 -4.78
C VAL A 87 5.21 8.80 -5.45
N SER A 88 5.83 7.90 -6.22
CA SER A 88 7.07 8.21 -6.96
C SER A 88 6.85 9.32 -7.98
N GLU A 89 5.74 9.29 -8.72
CA GLU A 89 5.41 10.32 -9.70
C GLU A 89 5.22 11.69 -9.02
N LEU A 90 4.47 11.76 -7.92
CA LEU A 90 4.26 13.04 -7.22
C LEU A 90 5.55 13.60 -6.59
N ILE A 91 6.44 12.74 -6.09
CA ILE A 91 7.78 13.15 -5.63
C ILE A 91 8.60 13.69 -6.81
N GLY A 92 8.62 12.97 -7.95
CA GLY A 92 9.33 13.40 -9.15
C GLY A 92 8.79 14.71 -9.74
N GLU A 93 7.49 14.98 -9.56
CA GLU A 93 6.82 16.24 -9.92
C GLU A 93 7.04 17.36 -8.89
N GLY A 94 7.73 17.10 -7.78
CA GLY A 94 7.97 18.06 -6.69
C GLY A 94 6.70 18.49 -5.96
N LYS A 95 5.66 17.64 -5.96
CA LYS A 95 4.36 17.93 -5.32
C LYS A 95 4.30 17.52 -3.86
N ILE A 96 5.09 16.52 -3.48
CA ILE A 96 5.19 16.00 -2.11
C ILE A 96 6.62 15.53 -1.84
N ASP A 97 6.94 15.33 -0.56
CA ASP A 97 8.10 14.56 -0.11
C ASP A 97 7.68 13.22 0.49
N ARG A 98 8.56 12.19 0.47
CA ARG A 98 8.24 10.88 1.08
C ARG A 98 7.90 11.01 2.56
N SER A 99 8.49 11.98 3.26
CA SER A 99 8.28 12.26 4.68
C SER A 99 6.88 12.80 5.02
N GLU A 100 6.11 13.17 4.00
CA GLU A 100 4.77 13.77 4.14
C GLU A 100 3.64 12.72 4.13
N ILE A 101 3.89 11.51 3.61
CA ILE A 101 2.86 10.51 3.35
C ILE A 101 2.99 9.31 4.28
N PHE A 102 1.93 9.02 5.02
CA PHE A 102 1.79 7.80 5.81
C PHE A 102 1.22 6.66 4.96
N ILE A 103 1.94 5.55 4.90
CA ILE A 103 1.54 4.35 4.16
C ILE A 103 1.51 3.19 5.15
N SER A 104 0.38 2.50 5.22
CA SER A 104 0.21 1.25 5.97
C SER A 104 0.06 0.10 4.98
N THR A 105 0.89 -0.93 5.13
CA THR A 105 0.70 -2.21 4.45
C THR A 105 0.48 -3.33 5.46
N LYS A 106 0.02 -4.49 4.96
CA LYS A 106 -0.37 -5.64 5.77
C LYS A 106 0.15 -6.92 5.10
N ASN A 107 0.59 -7.85 5.93
CA ASN A 107 0.90 -9.22 5.54
C ASN A 107 0.05 -10.18 6.41
N GLY A 108 -0.06 -11.44 5.99
CA GLY A 108 -0.83 -12.49 6.67
C GLY A 108 -1.81 -13.23 5.77
N TYR A 109 -2.14 -12.67 4.59
CA TYR A 109 -2.83 -13.38 3.52
C TYR A 109 -1.82 -13.85 2.48
N VAL A 110 -1.86 -15.14 2.12
CA VAL A 110 -1.11 -15.64 0.96
C VAL A 110 -1.75 -15.12 -0.32
N THR A 111 -0.90 -14.69 -1.25
CA THR A 111 -1.32 -14.12 -2.53
C THR A 111 -0.39 -14.57 -3.65
N ASN A 112 -0.93 -14.68 -4.86
CA ASN A 112 -0.14 -14.77 -6.07
C ASN A 112 0.34 -13.39 -6.55
N ASP A 113 1.20 -13.37 -7.56
CA ASP A 113 1.54 -12.19 -8.36
C ASP A 113 0.65 -12.15 -9.61
N ALA A 114 -0.10 -11.07 -9.79
CA ALA A 114 -1.00 -10.88 -10.94
C ALA A 114 -0.29 -10.89 -12.30
N ASP A 115 1.01 -10.54 -12.35
CA ASP A 115 1.76 -10.48 -13.59
C ASP A 115 2.36 -11.85 -13.99
N ILE A 116 2.19 -12.88 -13.14
CA ILE A 116 2.64 -14.26 -13.42
C ILE A 116 1.43 -15.12 -13.80
N GLN A 117 1.45 -15.65 -15.03
CA GLN A 117 0.41 -16.55 -15.55
C GLN A 117 0.61 -17.96 -15.00
N GLU A 118 0.17 -18.17 -13.76
CA GLU A 118 0.24 -19.45 -13.06
C GLU A 118 -1.04 -19.64 -12.23
N ASP A 119 -1.45 -20.90 -12.02
CA ASP A 119 -2.52 -21.21 -11.07
C ASP A 119 -2.12 -20.72 -9.66
N PHE A 120 -3.10 -20.22 -8.91
CA PHE A 120 -2.87 -19.65 -7.59
C PHE A 120 -2.10 -20.62 -6.67
N MET A 121 -2.53 -21.88 -6.57
CA MET A 121 -1.88 -22.84 -5.69
C MET A 121 -0.52 -23.28 -6.23
N ALA A 122 -0.36 -23.36 -7.56
CA ALA A 122 0.94 -23.63 -8.16
C ALA A 122 1.96 -22.53 -7.79
N TYR A 123 1.56 -21.26 -7.86
CA TYR A 123 2.38 -20.12 -7.43
C TYR A 123 2.74 -20.20 -5.95
N ILE A 124 1.76 -20.40 -5.08
CA ILE A 124 1.98 -20.49 -3.62
C ILE A 124 2.94 -21.63 -3.28
N MET A 125 2.78 -22.81 -3.91
CA MET A 125 3.67 -23.94 -3.69
C MET A 125 5.08 -23.68 -4.22
N ARG A 126 5.23 -22.97 -5.34
CA ARG A 126 6.54 -22.63 -5.91
C ARG A 126 7.29 -21.60 -5.07
N GLU A 127 6.63 -20.51 -4.68
CA GLU A 127 7.25 -19.39 -3.96
C GLU A 127 7.43 -19.67 -2.46
N PHE A 128 6.43 -20.27 -1.81
CA PHE A 128 6.42 -20.43 -0.35
C PHE A 128 6.56 -21.89 0.10
N GLY A 129 5.97 -22.83 -0.63
CA GLY A 129 6.01 -24.25 -0.29
C GLY A 129 7.40 -24.88 -0.47
N LYS A 130 7.95 -24.79 -1.68
CA LYS A 130 9.26 -25.37 -2.05
C LYS A 130 10.44 -24.73 -1.34
N THR A 131 10.28 -23.47 -0.91
CA THR A 131 11.27 -22.74 -0.11
C THR A 131 11.19 -23.09 1.39
N GLY A 132 10.14 -23.80 1.81
CA GLY A 132 9.92 -24.20 3.20
C GLY A 132 9.36 -23.10 4.09
N ILE A 133 8.98 -21.95 3.51
CA ILE A 133 8.36 -20.81 4.20
C ILE A 133 6.96 -21.19 4.71
N VAL A 134 6.20 -21.92 3.89
CA VAL A 134 4.87 -22.42 4.21
C VAL A 134 4.84 -23.95 4.10
N LYS A 135 4.21 -24.62 5.07
CA LYS A 135 4.04 -26.07 5.13
C LYS A 135 2.57 -26.46 5.04
N GLU A 136 2.33 -27.76 4.87
CA GLU A 136 0.98 -28.32 4.95
C GLU A 136 0.35 -28.02 6.31
N GLY A 137 -0.85 -27.45 6.29
CA GLY A 137 -1.58 -27.03 7.49
C GLY A 137 -1.32 -25.58 7.96
N ASP A 138 -0.33 -24.88 7.40
CA ASP A 138 -0.03 -23.49 7.79
C ASP A 138 -1.03 -22.48 7.19
N ILE A 139 -1.61 -22.80 6.03
CA ILE A 139 -2.61 -21.95 5.35
C ILE A 139 -4.01 -22.37 5.80
N SER A 140 -4.74 -21.43 6.39
CA SER A 140 -6.16 -21.60 6.74
C SER A 140 -7.06 -21.67 5.49
N ALA A 141 -8.29 -22.14 5.67
CA ALA A 141 -9.31 -22.16 4.60
C ALA A 141 -9.64 -20.77 4.01
N GLN A 142 -9.27 -19.68 4.70
CA GLN A 142 -9.44 -18.31 4.24
C GLN A 142 -8.17 -17.73 3.59
N TYR A 143 -7.18 -18.57 3.30
CA TYR A 143 -5.89 -18.16 2.71
C TYR A 143 -5.04 -17.25 3.61
N ASN A 144 -5.19 -17.37 4.93
CA ASN A 144 -4.29 -16.73 5.90
C ASN A 144 -3.17 -17.68 6.33
N CYS A 145 -1.96 -17.14 6.51
CA CYS A 145 -0.81 -17.79 7.13
C CYS A 145 -0.20 -16.84 8.17
N MET A 146 0.00 -17.33 9.40
CA MET A 146 0.50 -16.53 10.53
C MET A 146 1.80 -17.09 11.12
N THR A 147 2.47 -18.00 10.39
CA THR A 147 3.76 -18.53 10.82
C THR A 147 4.83 -17.45 10.73
N ILE A 148 5.79 -17.46 11.66
CA ILE A 148 6.89 -16.48 11.68
C ILE A 148 7.63 -16.43 10.33
N PRO A 149 8.02 -17.56 9.71
CA PRO A 149 8.74 -17.53 8.43
C PRO A 149 7.97 -16.85 7.29
N PHE A 150 6.64 -16.79 7.34
CA PHE A 150 5.84 -16.12 6.32
C PHE A 150 5.64 -14.62 6.58
N LEU A 151 5.72 -14.21 7.85
CA LEU A 151 5.50 -12.82 8.26
C LEU A 151 6.80 -11.98 8.27
N GLU A 152 7.96 -12.62 8.38
CA GLU A 152 9.31 -12.03 8.35
C GLU A 152 9.98 -12.14 6.98
#